data_AF-A0A6H1Z7A5-F1
#
_entry.id   AF-A0A6H1Z7A5-F1
#
_cell.length_a   1.000
_cell.length_b   1.000
_cell.length_c   1.000
_cell.angle_alpha   90.00
_cell.angle_beta   90.00
_cell.angle_gamma   90.00
#
_symmetry.space_group_name_H-M   'P 1'
#
loop_
_entity.id
_entity.type
_entity.pdbx_description
1 polymer ?
#
loop_
_entity_poly.entity_id
_entity_poly.type
_entity_poly.pdbx_seq_one_letter_code
_entity_poly.pdbx_strand_id
1 'polypeptide(L)'
;MTEGRPRDDKKPRIIRTEDLGKEDLQADGTALVTDDRAIRERGKLDVGDYSVMASTAHGEGAKALSPHEFWELVRQAGETHRQILDLVRGGMKKRHARYVRQLRLANHSWRLIARLCYNRGWEWARWEPPSNQLAGMALCERAAELHGENYREEPWN
;
A
#
# COMPACT_ATOMS: atom_id res chain seq x y z
N MET A 1 17.15 -25.49 -31.89
CA MET A 1 15.82 -24.94 -31.57
C MET A 1 15.33 -25.66 -30.34
N THR A 2 15.46 -25.05 -29.16
CA THR A 2 15.01 -25.63 -27.89
C THR A 2 13.68 -24.99 -27.52
N GLU A 3 12.64 -25.81 -27.49
CA GLU A 3 11.27 -25.47 -27.14
C GLU A 3 11.20 -24.88 -25.72
N GLY A 4 10.62 -23.68 -25.60
CA GLY A 4 10.32 -23.06 -24.32
C GLY A 4 9.11 -23.75 -23.69
N ARG A 5 9.28 -24.28 -22.48
CA ARG A 5 8.16 -24.80 -21.68
C ARG A 5 7.18 -23.67 -21.34
N PRO A 6 5.86 -23.93 -21.33
CA PRO A 6 4.89 -22.95 -20.88
C PRO A 6 5.10 -22.67 -19.38
N ARG A 7 5.17 -21.39 -19.01
CA ARG A 7 5.21 -20.96 -17.61
C ARG A 7 3.84 -21.26 -17.00
N ASP A 8 3.82 -22.10 -15.97
CA ASP A 8 2.65 -22.38 -15.15
C ASP A 8 1.98 -21.07 -14.70
N ASP A 9 0.64 -21.04 -14.80
CA ASP A 9 -0.27 -20.01 -14.27
C ASP A 9 -0.21 -19.92 -12.72
N LYS A 10 0.96 -19.57 -12.18
CA LYS A 10 1.14 -19.37 -10.75
C LYS A 10 0.45 -18.07 -10.36
N LYS A 11 -0.67 -18.22 -9.65
CA LYS A 11 -1.38 -17.10 -9.01
C LYS A 11 -0.39 -16.27 -8.18
N PRO A 12 -0.45 -14.93 -8.27
CA PRO A 12 0.42 -14.07 -7.48
C PRO A 12 0.31 -14.33 -5.98
N ARG A 13 1.45 -14.38 -5.29
CA ARG A 13 1.50 -14.55 -3.83
C ARG A 13 1.64 -13.18 -3.18
N ILE A 14 0.79 -12.90 -2.18
CA ILE A 14 0.97 -11.75 -1.28
C ILE A 14 2.07 -12.12 -0.29
N ILE A 15 3.16 -11.34 -0.26
CA ILE A 15 4.22 -11.49 0.74
C ILE A 15 3.89 -10.57 1.91
N ARG A 16 3.82 -11.12 3.11
CA ARG A 16 3.57 -10.33 4.32
C ARG A 16 4.87 -9.79 4.88
N THR A 17 4.79 -8.71 5.67
CA THR A 17 5.96 -8.14 6.36
C THR A 17 6.64 -9.15 7.28
N GLU A 18 5.87 -10.06 7.89
CA GLU A 18 6.35 -11.17 8.73
C GLU A 18 7.08 -12.29 7.95
N ASP A 19 6.97 -12.28 6.63
CA ASP A 19 7.69 -13.21 5.74
C ASP A 19 9.02 -12.62 5.26
N LEU A 20 9.25 -11.31 5.48
CA LEU A 20 10.49 -10.62 5.14
C LEU A 20 11.59 -10.97 6.16
N GLY A 21 12.36 -12.02 5.88
CA GLY A 21 13.46 -12.49 6.73
C GLY A 21 13.57 -14.01 6.85
N LYS A 22 12.61 -14.77 6.32
CA LYS A 22 12.73 -16.22 6.17
C LYS A 22 13.49 -16.52 4.87
N GLU A 23 14.46 -17.43 4.90
CA GLU A 23 15.35 -17.81 3.78
C GLU A 23 14.60 -18.33 2.52
N ASP A 24 13.28 -18.57 2.62
CA ASP A 24 12.40 -19.08 1.57
C ASP A 24 11.98 -18.07 0.48
N LEU A 25 12.64 -16.91 0.38
CA LEU A 25 12.47 -15.99 -0.76
C LEU A 25 13.12 -16.50 -2.06
N GLN A 26 13.69 -17.72 -2.08
CA GLN A 26 14.19 -18.37 -3.29
C GLN A 26 13.10 -18.91 -4.22
N ALA A 27 11.82 -18.84 -3.84
CA ALA A 27 10.73 -19.19 -4.75
C ALA A 27 10.53 -18.06 -5.77
N ASP A 28 10.95 -18.31 -7.00
CA ASP A 28 10.67 -17.54 -8.22
C ASP A 28 9.16 -17.20 -8.28
N GLY A 29 8.80 -16.02 -7.75
CA GLY A 29 7.46 -15.75 -7.28
C GLY A 29 7.16 -14.26 -7.21
N THR A 30 6.31 -13.81 -8.11
CA THR A 30 5.77 -12.45 -8.17
C THR A 30 5.16 -12.05 -6.82
N ALA A 31 5.72 -11.02 -6.19
CA ALA A 31 5.27 -10.49 -4.91
C ALA A 31 4.29 -9.33 -5.10
N LEU A 32 3.13 -9.38 -4.46
CA LEU A 32 2.20 -8.25 -4.38
C LEU A 32 2.70 -7.19 -3.38
N VAL A 33 2.89 -5.95 -3.86
CA VAL A 33 3.45 -4.81 -3.10
C VAL A 33 2.38 -4.11 -2.21
N THR A 34 1.31 -4.81 -1.81
CA THR A 34 0.29 -4.23 -0.94
C THR A 34 -0.52 -5.31 -0.20
N ASP A 35 -0.54 -5.24 1.14
CA ASP A 35 -1.37 -6.07 2.04
C ASP A 35 -2.61 -5.30 2.52
N ASP A 36 -3.11 -4.37 1.69
CA ASP A 36 -4.30 -3.60 2.04
C ASP A 36 -5.52 -4.50 2.19
N ARG A 37 -6.20 -4.40 3.33
CA ARG A 37 -7.47 -5.08 3.59
C ARG A 37 -8.50 -4.91 2.48
N ALA A 38 -8.62 -3.71 1.89
CA ALA A 38 -9.59 -3.48 0.82
C ALA A 38 -9.32 -4.35 -0.40
N ILE A 39 -8.06 -4.70 -0.67
CA ILE A 39 -7.69 -5.59 -1.77
C ILE A 39 -8.07 -7.03 -1.41
N ARG A 40 -7.79 -7.47 -0.18
CA ARG A 40 -8.10 -8.83 0.30
C ARG A 40 -9.61 -9.11 0.32
N GLU A 41 -10.39 -8.12 0.72
CA GLU A 41 -11.84 -8.26 0.94
C GLU A 41 -12.70 -7.74 -0.22
N ARG A 42 -12.09 -7.37 -1.36
CA ARG A 42 -12.81 -6.79 -2.52
C ARG A 42 -13.60 -5.52 -2.14
N GLY A 43 -12.97 -4.66 -1.37
CA GLY A 43 -13.44 -3.33 -1.01
C GLY A 43 -13.44 -2.35 -2.18
N LYS A 44 -13.51 -1.06 -1.85
CA LYS A 44 -13.51 0.04 -2.84
C LYS A 44 -12.07 0.39 -3.20
N LEU A 45 -11.74 0.15 -4.46
CA LEU A 45 -10.36 0.25 -4.96
C LEU A 45 -10.16 1.49 -5.84
N ASP A 46 -8.93 1.95 -5.85
CA ASP A 46 -8.46 2.97 -6.78
C ASP A 46 -8.12 2.36 -8.15
N VAL A 47 -8.14 3.16 -9.22
CA VAL A 47 -7.66 2.73 -10.56
C VAL A 47 -6.22 2.21 -10.51
N GLY A 48 -5.39 2.76 -9.62
CA GLY A 48 -4.03 2.31 -9.40
C GLY A 48 -3.97 0.91 -8.77
N ASP A 49 -4.92 0.55 -7.90
CA ASP A 49 -4.99 -0.78 -7.32
C ASP A 49 -5.34 -1.82 -8.40
N TYR A 50 -6.32 -1.52 -9.26
CA TYR A 50 -6.67 -2.39 -10.39
C TYR A 50 -5.50 -2.57 -11.36
N SER A 51 -4.77 -1.49 -11.65
CA SER A 51 -3.59 -1.54 -12.53
C SER A 51 -2.50 -2.43 -11.96
N VAL A 52 -2.24 -2.34 -10.64
CA VAL A 52 -1.29 -3.23 -9.95
C VAL A 52 -1.78 -4.68 -10.00
N MET A 53 -3.05 -4.94 -9.71
CA MET A 53 -3.61 -6.29 -9.73
C MET A 53 -3.54 -6.92 -11.13
N ALA A 54 -3.88 -6.17 -12.19
CA ALA A 54 -3.81 -6.64 -13.58
C ALA A 54 -2.37 -6.92 -14.01
N SER A 55 -1.44 -5.98 -13.75
CA SER A 55 -0.02 -6.15 -14.05
C SER A 55 0.54 -7.41 -13.36
N THR A 56 0.20 -7.58 -12.08
CA THR A 56 0.60 -8.78 -11.31
C THR A 56 0.04 -10.07 -11.92
N ALA A 57 -1.24 -10.08 -12.34
CA ALA A 57 -1.88 -11.27 -12.92
C ALA A 57 -1.26 -11.70 -14.25
N HIS A 58 -0.73 -10.76 -15.02
CA HIS A 58 -0.10 -11.01 -16.32
C HIS A 58 1.43 -11.06 -16.27
N GLY A 59 2.03 -10.88 -15.09
CA GLY A 59 3.48 -10.79 -14.92
C GLY A 59 4.11 -9.56 -15.59
N GLU A 60 3.29 -8.60 -16.02
CA GLU A 60 3.73 -7.34 -16.60
C GLU A 60 4.22 -6.40 -15.48
N GLY A 61 5.30 -5.66 -15.72
CA GLY A 61 5.85 -4.73 -14.73
C GLY A 61 6.55 -5.38 -13.53
N ALA A 62 6.67 -6.72 -13.48
CA ALA A 62 7.48 -7.40 -12.48
C ALA A 62 8.97 -7.34 -12.85
N LYS A 63 9.77 -6.63 -12.04
CA LYS A 63 11.23 -6.60 -12.15
C LYS A 63 11.82 -7.48 -11.05
N ALA A 64 12.67 -8.44 -11.43
CA ALA A 64 13.51 -9.14 -10.46
C ALA A 64 14.49 -8.14 -9.84
N LEU A 65 14.48 -8.05 -8.51
CA LEU A 65 15.39 -7.19 -7.75
C LEU A 65 16.47 -8.05 -7.12
N SER A 66 17.71 -7.58 -7.17
CA SER A 66 18.74 -8.11 -6.27
C SER A 66 18.38 -7.80 -4.81
N PRO A 67 18.87 -8.58 -3.83
CA PRO A 67 18.65 -8.29 -2.42
C PRO A 67 19.05 -6.86 -2.03
N HIS A 68 20.14 -6.34 -2.59
CA HIS A 68 20.59 -4.97 -2.36
C HIS A 68 19.60 -3.93 -2.90
N GLU A 69 19.13 -4.08 -4.15
CA GLU A 69 18.10 -3.18 -4.72
C GLU A 69 16.80 -3.22 -3.90
N PHE A 70 16.39 -4.40 -3.44
CA PHE A 70 15.23 -4.55 -2.58
C PHE A 70 15.37 -3.77 -1.28
N TRP A 71 16.50 -3.91 -0.58
CA TRP A 71 16.76 -3.18 0.66
C TRP A 71 16.81 -1.67 0.47
N GLU A 72 17.41 -1.20 -0.63
CA GLU A 72 17.41 0.23 -0.96
C GLU A 72 15.98 0.76 -1.18
N LEU A 73 15.13 0.02 -1.89
CA LEU A 73 13.72 0.40 -2.07
C LEU A 73 12.96 0.40 -0.75
N VAL A 74 13.17 -0.58 0.13
CA VAL A 74 12.56 -0.63 1.47
C VAL A 74 13.00 0.56 2.31
N ARG A 75 14.30 0.90 2.30
CA ARG A 75 14.86 2.05 3.01
C ARG A 75 14.22 3.36 2.52
N GLN A 76 14.19 3.57 1.20
CA GLN A 76 13.60 4.75 0.57
C GLN A 76 12.09 4.86 0.85
N ALA A 77 11.36 3.75 0.80
CA ALA A 77 9.94 3.71 1.15
C ALA A 77 9.72 4.06 2.62
N GLY A 78 10.57 3.56 3.53
CA GLY A 78 10.51 3.90 4.95
C GLY A 78 10.82 5.38 5.25
N GLU A 79 11.80 5.97 4.56
CA GLU A 79 12.08 7.42 4.64
C GLU A 79 10.93 8.25 4.10
N THR A 80 10.40 7.89 2.93
CA THR A 80 9.25 8.57 2.31
C THR A 80 8.01 8.49 3.20
N HIS A 81 7.73 7.30 3.75
CA HIS A 81 6.59 7.12 4.66
C HIS A 81 6.72 8.00 5.91
N ARG A 82 7.91 8.07 6.53
CA ARG A 82 8.16 8.94 7.68
C ARG A 82 7.92 10.42 7.35
N GLN A 83 8.45 10.90 6.22
CA GLN A 83 8.25 12.29 5.78
C GLN A 83 6.77 12.61 5.59
N ILE A 84 6.01 11.71 4.95
CA ILE A 84 4.58 11.90 4.76
C ILE A 84 3.84 11.87 6.11
N LEU A 85 4.18 10.92 6.98
CA LEU A 85 3.58 10.82 8.31
C LEU A 85 3.82 12.07 9.15
N ASP A 86 5.00 12.67 9.09
CA ASP A 86 5.31 13.92 9.79
C ASP A 86 4.46 15.09 9.27
N LEU A 87 4.30 15.20 7.94
CA LEU A 87 3.41 16.16 7.30
C LEU A 87 1.95 15.95 7.73
N VAL A 88 1.49 14.70 7.75
CA VAL A 88 0.13 14.34 8.18
C VAL A 88 -0.06 14.66 9.66
N ARG A 89 0.92 14.38 10.53
CA ARG A 89 0.89 14.69 11.96
C ARG A 89 0.77 16.18 12.23
N GLY A 90 1.48 17.01 11.45
CA GLY A 90 1.42 18.47 11.56
C GLY A 90 0.08 19.07 11.13
N GLY A 91 -0.61 18.48 10.15
CA GLY A 91 -1.84 19.03 9.58
C GLY A 91 -3.16 18.37 10.01
N MET A 92 -3.13 17.08 10.37
CA MET A 92 -4.33 16.31 10.62
C MET A 92 -4.97 16.66 11.98
N LYS A 93 -6.21 17.17 11.92
CA LYS A 93 -7.07 17.42 13.08
C LYS A 93 -8.06 16.29 13.27
N LYS A 94 -8.67 16.17 14.46
CA LYS A 94 -9.66 15.11 14.78
C LYS A 94 -10.83 15.03 13.79
N ARG A 95 -11.25 16.14 13.19
CA ARG A 95 -12.28 16.16 12.13
C ARG A 95 -11.82 15.48 10.82
N HIS A 96 -10.54 15.59 10.48
CA HIS A 96 -9.95 14.93 9.32
C HIS A 96 -9.81 13.44 9.62
N ALA A 97 -9.32 13.08 10.82
CA ALA A 97 -9.24 11.69 11.27
C ALA A 97 -10.59 10.96 11.21
N ARG A 98 -11.67 11.62 11.63
CA ARG A 98 -13.03 11.08 11.52
C ARG A 98 -13.42 10.75 10.08
N TYR A 99 -13.07 11.62 9.13
CA TYR A 99 -13.32 11.39 7.71
C TYR A 99 -12.53 10.18 7.20
N VAL A 100 -11.23 10.10 7.50
CA VAL A 100 -10.39 8.94 7.13
C VAL A 100 -10.95 7.65 7.72
N ARG A 101 -11.37 7.66 8.99
CA ARG A 101 -11.99 6.52 9.66
C ARG A 101 -13.27 6.07 8.97
N GLN A 102 -14.13 7.00 8.53
CA GLN A 102 -15.34 6.67 7.76
C GLN A 102 -15.01 5.98 6.44
N LEU A 103 -13.97 6.46 5.73
CA LEU A 103 -13.52 5.81 4.49
C LEU A 103 -13.04 4.38 4.74
N ARG A 104 -12.24 4.18 5.81
CA ARG A 104 -11.71 2.86 6.16
C ARG A 104 -12.82 1.88 6.59
N LEU A 105 -13.79 2.34 7.40
CA LEU A 105 -14.99 1.55 7.73
C LEU A 105 -15.82 1.19 6.49
N ALA A 106 -15.86 2.06 5.49
CA ALA A 106 -16.50 1.80 4.21
C ALA A 106 -15.61 0.99 3.24
N ASN A 107 -14.55 0.37 3.76
CA ASN A 107 -13.60 -0.52 3.09
C ASN A 107 -12.91 0.09 1.85
N HIS A 108 -12.49 1.37 1.92
CA HIS A 108 -11.69 1.99 0.86
C HIS A 108 -10.22 1.61 1.00
N SER A 109 -9.52 1.36 -0.12
CA SER A 109 -8.08 1.15 -0.13
C SER A 109 -7.30 2.40 0.29
N TRP A 110 -6.05 2.23 0.71
CA TRP A 110 -5.13 3.31 1.03
C TRP A 110 -4.92 4.25 -0.15
N ARG A 111 -4.77 3.73 -1.37
CA ARG A 111 -4.64 4.56 -2.58
C ARG A 111 -5.89 5.42 -2.79
N LEU A 112 -7.07 4.84 -2.60
CA LEU A 112 -8.33 5.56 -2.76
C LEU A 112 -8.52 6.59 -1.64
N ILE A 113 -8.18 6.25 -0.39
CA ILE A 113 -8.17 7.17 0.75
C ILE A 113 -7.24 8.36 0.47
N ALA A 114 -6.02 8.10 -0.01
CA ALA A 114 -5.06 9.15 -0.37
C ALA A 114 -5.66 10.10 -1.42
N ARG A 115 -6.22 9.56 -2.51
CA ARG A 115 -6.85 10.37 -3.57
C ARG A 115 -8.01 11.20 -3.04
N LEU A 116 -8.90 10.59 -2.26
CA LEU A 116 -10.09 11.27 -1.70
C LEU A 116 -9.69 12.39 -0.72
N CYS A 117 -8.63 12.20 0.06
CA CYS A 117 -8.13 13.23 0.97
C CYS A 117 -7.39 14.35 0.23
N TYR A 118 -6.61 14.02 -0.79
CA TYR A 118 -5.95 14.99 -1.67
C TYR A 118 -6.98 15.89 -2.36
N ASN A 119 -7.99 15.29 -2.99
CA ASN A 119 -9.06 16.01 -3.71
C ASN A 119 -9.97 16.85 -2.79
N ARG A 120 -9.90 16.64 -1.48
CA ARG A 120 -10.63 17.45 -0.50
C ARG A 120 -9.98 18.83 -0.29
N GLY A 121 -8.77 19.04 -0.82
CA GLY A 121 -8.10 20.34 -0.82
C GLY A 121 -7.62 20.77 0.57
N TRP A 122 -7.19 19.83 1.42
CA TRP A 122 -6.55 20.21 2.67
C TRP A 122 -5.21 20.88 2.38
N GLU A 123 -4.96 22.07 2.95
CA GLU A 123 -3.78 22.89 2.64
C GLU A 123 -2.44 22.14 2.80
N TRP A 124 -2.41 21.18 3.73
CA TRP A 124 -1.25 20.36 4.04
C TRP A 124 -1.17 19.06 3.21
N ALA A 125 -2.22 18.67 2.49
CA ALA A 125 -2.24 17.46 1.67
C ALA A 125 -1.49 17.66 0.35
N ARG A 126 -0.15 17.56 0.40
CA ARG A 126 0.75 17.85 -0.72
C ARG A 126 1.68 16.67 -1.03
N TRP A 127 1.11 15.53 -1.38
CA TRP A 127 1.86 14.36 -1.86
C TRP A 127 1.58 14.11 -3.34
N GLU A 128 2.53 13.49 -4.03
CA GLU A 128 2.40 13.05 -5.42
C GLU A 128 2.73 11.54 -5.47
N PRO A 129 2.01 10.72 -6.26
CA PRO A 129 0.73 11.04 -6.91
C PRO A 129 -0.42 11.23 -5.93
N PRO A 130 -1.56 11.85 -6.30
CA PRO A 130 -2.72 11.99 -5.41
C PRO A 130 -3.16 10.66 -4.75
N SER A 131 -3.01 9.54 -5.46
CA SER A 131 -3.26 8.17 -4.99
C SER A 131 -2.01 7.46 -4.42
N ASN A 132 -1.07 8.20 -3.82
CA ASN A 132 0.14 7.64 -3.21
C ASN A 132 -0.22 6.69 -2.06
N GLN A 133 0.17 5.41 -2.17
CA GLN A 133 -0.15 4.39 -1.17
C GLN A 133 0.43 4.70 0.20
N LEU A 134 1.67 5.21 0.28
CA LEU A 134 2.31 5.58 1.54
C LEU A 134 1.58 6.75 2.21
N ALA A 135 1.01 7.67 1.42
CA ALA A 135 0.16 8.72 1.97
C ALA A 135 -1.14 8.17 2.54
N GLY A 136 -1.76 7.19 1.87
CA GLY A 136 -2.93 6.49 2.39
C GLY A 136 -2.66 5.78 3.71
N MET A 137 -1.52 5.08 3.82
CA MET A 137 -1.05 4.43 5.04
C MET A 137 -0.85 5.45 6.18
N ALA A 138 -0.09 6.52 5.92
CA ALA A 138 0.18 7.57 6.91
C ALA A 138 -1.10 8.29 7.39
N LEU A 139 -2.07 8.50 6.50
CA LEU A 139 -3.38 9.06 6.85
C LEU A 139 -4.15 8.13 7.82
N CYS A 140 -4.18 6.82 7.53
CA CYS A 140 -4.82 5.83 8.39
C CYS A 140 -4.10 5.71 9.74
N GLU A 141 -2.76 5.67 9.75
CA GLU A 141 -1.97 5.58 10.97
C GLU A 141 -2.25 6.78 11.90
N ARG A 142 -2.17 7.99 11.37
CA ARG A 142 -2.46 9.20 12.16
C ARG A 142 -3.92 9.27 12.59
N ALA A 143 -4.86 8.80 11.76
CA ALA A 143 -6.26 8.76 12.14
C ALA A 143 -6.50 7.81 13.32
N ALA A 144 -5.91 6.61 13.29
CA ALA A 144 -5.96 5.66 14.39
C ALA A 144 -5.41 6.27 15.69
N GLU A 145 -4.23 6.90 15.63
CA GLU A 145 -3.63 7.61 16.78
C GLU A 145 -4.59 8.64 17.41
N LEU A 146 -5.23 9.48 16.59
CA LEU A 146 -6.17 10.52 17.05
C LEU A 146 -7.48 9.96 17.62
N HIS A 147 -7.79 8.71 17.32
CA HIS A 147 -8.90 7.94 17.87
C HIS A 147 -8.51 7.08 19.09
N GLY A 148 -7.21 7.00 19.43
CA GLY A 148 -6.71 6.10 20.47
C GLY A 148 -6.79 4.63 20.07
N GLU A 149 -6.79 4.34 18.77
CA GLU A 149 -6.89 3.01 18.18
C GLU A 149 -5.51 2.56 17.64
N ASN A 150 -5.32 1.25 17.47
CA ASN A 150 -4.10 0.69 16.90
C ASN A 150 -4.25 0.56 15.37
N TYR A 151 -3.36 1.20 14.60
CA TYR A 151 -3.33 1.13 13.14
C TYR A 151 -3.12 -0.29 12.57
N ARG A 152 -2.57 -1.22 13.36
CA ARG A 152 -2.36 -2.61 12.94
C ARG A 152 -3.57 -3.51 13.18
N GLU A 153 -4.65 -2.96 13.74
CA GLU A 153 -5.87 -3.68 14.06
C GLU A 153 -7.04 -3.18 13.22
N GLU A 154 -8.12 -3.95 13.23
CA GLU A 154 -9.40 -3.56 12.65
C GLU A 154 -9.87 -2.19 13.17
N PRO A 155 -10.36 -1.28 12.30
CA PRO A 155 -10.64 -1.49 10.87
C PRO A 155 -9.47 -1.15 9.92
N TRP A 156 -8.28 -0.83 10.45
CA TRP A 156 -7.22 -0.12 9.73
C TRP A 156 -6.35 -0.99 8.82
N ASN A 157 -6.03 -2.21 9.26
CA ASN A 157 -5.22 -3.22 8.55
C ASN A 157 -5.86 -4.61 8.61
#